data_AF-A0A0Q6UZL9-F1
#
_entry.id   AF-A0A0Q6UZL9-F1
#
_cell.length_a   1.000
_cell.length_b   1.000
_cell.length_c   1.000
_cell.angle_alpha   90.00
_cell.angle_beta   90.00
_cell.angle_gamma   90.00
#
_symmetry.space_group_name_H-M   'P 1'
#
loop_
_entity.id
_entity.type
_entity.pdbx_description
1 polymer ?
#
loop_
_entity_poly.entity_id
_entity_poly.type
_entity_poly.pdbx_seq_one_letter_code
_entity_poly.pdbx_strand_id
1 'polypeptide(L)'
;MRLRHLTLVAAAGILLATPALASTGKQPLTFVSVFANAAIPVKLIALVLLAGLVAGPVIAVARLNAKWIAAIAKSALPLGFAAAAYTLLAGAVGIANLGVTPSLPILAPGLAEALMMAMLGLLTAGVARLAGELSQRRREDTGLA
;
A
#
# COMPACT_ATOMS: atom_id res chain seq x y z
N MET A 1 -7.69 -11.81 28.68
CA MET A 1 -7.31 -12.19 27.29
C MET A 1 -8.42 -11.82 26.28
N ARG A 2 -8.73 -10.53 26.07
CA ARG A 2 -9.86 -10.10 25.18
C ARG A 2 -9.47 -9.14 24.04
N LEU A 3 -8.18 -8.77 23.92
CA LEU A 3 -7.70 -7.76 22.96
C LEU A 3 -7.34 -8.32 21.57
N ARG A 4 -7.27 -9.65 21.40
CA ARG A 4 -6.82 -10.30 20.15
C ARG A 4 -7.89 -10.39 19.05
N HIS A 5 -9.17 -10.29 19.42
CA HIS A 5 -10.27 -10.43 18.46
C HIS A 5 -10.72 -9.08 17.87
N LEU A 6 -10.47 -7.97 18.57
CA LEU A 6 -10.83 -6.62 18.13
C LEU A 6 -9.99 -6.15 16.93
N THR A 7 -8.72 -6.55 16.83
CA THR A 7 -7.85 -6.24 15.69
C THR A 7 -8.24 -7.00 14.42
N LEU A 8 -8.73 -8.23 14.54
CA LEU A 8 -9.21 -9.04 13.40
C LEU A 8 -10.57 -8.53 12.88
N VAL A 9 -11.46 -8.11 13.76
CA VAL A 9 -12.76 -7.53 13.36
C VAL A 9 -12.58 -6.14 12.72
N ALA A 10 -11.66 -5.32 13.22
CA ALA A 10 -11.32 -4.05 12.58
C ALA A 10 -10.66 -4.23 11.20
N ALA A 11 -9.79 -5.23 11.04
CA ALA A 11 -9.21 -5.58 9.74
C ALA A 11 -10.26 -6.13 8.76
N ALA A 12 -11.24 -6.91 9.25
CA ALA A 12 -12.36 -7.40 8.44
C ALA A 12 -13.33 -6.26 8.04
N GLY A 13 -13.55 -5.28 8.91
CA GLY A 13 -14.42 -4.12 8.63
C GLY A 13 -13.89 -3.23 7.51
N ILE A 14 -12.55 -3.08 7.39
CA ILE A 14 -11.92 -2.32 6.30
C ILE A 14 -12.05 -3.05 4.95
N LEU A 15 -12.08 -4.39 4.96
CA LEU A 15 -12.29 -5.20 3.74
C LEU A 15 -13.76 -5.20 3.29
N LEU A 16 -14.71 -5.11 4.23
CA LEU A 16 -16.15 -5.17 3.96
C LEU A 16 -16.78 -3.83 3.58
N ALA A 17 -16.15 -2.70 3.93
CA ALA A 17 -16.62 -1.35 3.56
C ALA A 17 -15.87 -0.79 2.34
N THR A 18 -15.58 -1.63 1.35
CA THR A 18 -14.96 -1.16 0.11
C THR A 18 -16.03 -0.52 -0.78
N PRO A 19 -15.78 0.68 -1.37
CA PRO A 19 -16.68 1.31 -2.35
C PRO A 19 -17.01 0.41 -3.56
N ALA A 20 -16.24 -0.67 -3.74
CA ALA A 20 -16.47 -1.71 -4.74
C ALA A 20 -17.82 -2.44 -4.58
N LEU A 21 -18.42 -2.47 -3.38
CA LEU A 21 -19.74 -3.08 -3.15
C LEU A 21 -20.92 -2.17 -3.53
N ALA A 22 -20.67 -0.89 -3.86
CA ALA A 22 -21.72 0.05 -4.27
C ALA A 22 -22.00 0.04 -5.80
N SER A 23 -21.27 -0.77 -6.58
CA SER A 23 -21.38 -0.82 -8.04
C SER A 23 -22.45 -1.85 -8.49
N THR A 24 -23.65 -1.38 -8.78
CA THR A 24 -24.72 -2.16 -9.41
C THR A 24 -24.41 -2.43 -10.90
N GLY A 25 -24.16 -3.69 -11.27
CA GLY A 25 -24.50 -4.21 -12.60
C GLY A 25 -23.39 -4.57 -13.60
N LYS A 26 -22.10 -4.29 -13.36
CA LYS A 26 -20.98 -4.83 -14.17
C LYS A 26 -19.88 -5.35 -13.24
N GLN A 27 -19.16 -6.40 -13.65
CA GLN A 27 -18.15 -7.10 -12.84
C GLN A 27 -17.35 -6.10 -11.99
N PRO A 28 -17.45 -6.16 -10.65
CA PRO A 28 -16.87 -5.16 -9.79
C PRO A 28 -15.34 -5.16 -9.97
N LEU A 29 -14.77 -3.96 -10.14
CA LEU A 29 -13.32 -3.76 -10.09
C LEU A 29 -12.81 -4.19 -8.72
N THR A 30 -12.17 -5.35 -8.65
CA THR A 30 -11.53 -5.84 -7.43
C THR A 30 -10.08 -5.37 -7.38
N PHE A 31 -9.52 -5.14 -6.19
CA PHE A 31 -8.11 -4.80 -6.04
C PHE A 31 -7.19 -5.81 -6.75
N VAL A 32 -7.53 -7.10 -6.71
CA VAL A 32 -6.81 -8.17 -7.39
C VAL A 32 -6.79 -7.98 -8.91
N SER A 33 -7.92 -7.56 -9.50
CA SER A 33 -8.01 -7.31 -10.96
C SER A 33 -7.18 -6.10 -11.41
N VAL A 34 -7.02 -5.10 -10.54
CA VAL A 34 -6.16 -3.93 -10.77
C VAL A 34 -4.68 -4.35 -10.72
N PHE A 35 -4.29 -5.11 -9.70
CA PHE A 35 -2.94 -5.67 -9.59
C PHE A 35 -2.57 -6.61 -10.76
N ALA A 36 -3.49 -7.42 -11.25
CA ALA A 36 -3.22 -8.37 -12.33
C ALA A 36 -2.96 -7.70 -13.68
N ASN A 37 -3.61 -6.56 -13.95
CA ASN A 37 -3.47 -5.82 -15.21
C ASN A 37 -2.43 -4.69 -15.15
N ALA A 38 -1.89 -4.39 -13.96
CA ALA A 38 -0.84 -3.41 -13.76
C ALA A 38 0.42 -3.65 -14.61
N ALA A 39 1.11 -2.57 -14.97
CA ALA A 39 2.39 -2.64 -15.68
C ALA A 39 3.44 -3.39 -14.83
N ILE A 40 4.33 -4.14 -15.48
CA ILE A 40 5.38 -4.95 -14.81
C ILE A 40 6.19 -4.14 -13.78
N PRO A 41 6.64 -2.89 -14.08
CA PRO A 41 7.37 -2.08 -13.10
C PRO A 41 6.54 -1.74 -11.86
N VAL A 42 5.24 -1.48 -12.03
CA VAL A 42 4.32 -1.12 -10.95
C VAL A 42 4.05 -2.33 -10.05
N LYS A 43 3.91 -3.53 -10.62
CA LYS A 43 3.82 -4.79 -9.88
C LYS A 43 5.06 -5.05 -9.01
N LEU A 44 6.26 -4.81 -9.55
CA LEU A 44 7.51 -4.99 -8.80
C LEU A 44 7.59 -4.02 -7.62
N ILE A 45 7.26 -2.74 -7.82
CA ILE A 45 7.24 -1.76 -6.74
C ILE A 45 6.20 -2.16 -5.67
N ALA A 46 5.03 -2.62 -6.09
CA ALA A 46 4.01 -3.05 -5.15
C ALA A 46 4.42 -4.27 -4.32
N LEU A 47 5.11 -5.25 -4.93
CA LEU A 47 5.69 -6.38 -4.22
C LEU A 47 6.73 -5.94 -3.19
N VAL A 48 7.61 -4.99 -3.55
CA VAL A 48 8.59 -4.42 -2.62
C VAL A 48 7.91 -3.70 -1.46
N LEU A 49 6.85 -2.93 -1.72
CA LEU A 49 6.08 -2.25 -0.68
C LEU A 49 5.36 -3.24 0.24
N LEU A 50 4.72 -4.28 -0.32
CA LEU A 50 4.10 -5.34 0.47
C LEU A 50 5.13 -6.09 1.32
N ALA A 51 6.32 -6.38 0.78
CA ALA A 51 7.42 -6.95 1.54
C ALA A 51 7.85 -6.02 2.68
N GLY A 52 7.97 -4.71 2.42
CA GLY A 52 8.28 -3.70 3.44
C GLY A 52 7.21 -3.61 4.54
N LEU A 53 5.93 -3.73 4.17
CA LEU A 53 4.79 -3.66 5.08
C LEU A 53 4.82 -4.79 6.10
N VAL A 54 5.24 -5.99 5.68
CA VAL A 54 5.41 -7.15 6.56
C VAL A 54 6.76 -7.14 7.26
N ALA A 55 7.82 -6.73 6.56
CA ALA A 55 9.18 -6.74 7.10
C ALA A 55 9.35 -5.77 8.27
N GLY A 56 8.73 -4.58 8.25
CA GLY A 56 8.83 -3.61 9.35
C GLY A 56 8.44 -4.21 10.72
N PRO A 57 7.22 -4.74 10.87
CA PRO A 57 6.78 -5.43 12.09
C PRO A 57 7.64 -6.65 12.44
N VAL A 58 8.01 -7.47 11.45
CA VAL A 58 8.84 -8.67 11.68
C VAL A 58 10.22 -8.30 12.22
N ILE A 59 10.87 -7.29 11.65
CA ILE A 59 12.18 -6.78 12.11
C ILE A 59 12.07 -6.23 13.54
N ALA A 60 10.99 -5.52 13.87
CA ALA A 60 10.74 -5.02 15.21
C ALA A 60 10.53 -6.15 16.24
N VAL A 61 9.77 -7.20 15.89
CA VAL A 61 9.55 -8.37 16.75
C VAL A 61 10.81 -9.20 16.92
N ALA A 62 11.55 -9.44 15.83
CA ALA A 62 12.78 -10.23 15.82
C ALA A 62 14.00 -9.48 16.39
N ARG A 63 13.83 -8.21 16.81
CA ARG A 63 14.89 -7.35 17.37
C ARG A 63 16.07 -7.16 16.41
N LEU A 64 15.79 -7.19 15.11
CA LEU A 64 16.79 -6.98 14.08
C LEU A 64 17.15 -5.48 13.97
N ASN A 65 18.18 -5.17 13.18
CA ASN A 65 18.76 -3.83 13.16
C ASN A 65 17.74 -2.74 12.76
N ALA A 66 17.48 -1.79 13.65
CA ALA A 66 16.49 -0.72 13.48
C ALA A 66 16.76 0.19 12.26
N LYS A 67 18.01 0.18 11.74
CA LYS A 67 18.38 0.86 10.48
C LYS A 67 17.50 0.42 9.30
N TRP A 68 17.10 -0.86 9.24
CA TRP A 68 16.24 -1.37 8.18
C TRP A 68 14.82 -0.81 8.27
N ILE A 69 14.27 -0.68 9.48
CA ILE A 69 12.96 -0.08 9.70
C ILE A 69 12.96 1.39 9.26
N ALA A 70 14.01 2.14 9.62
CA ALA A 70 14.18 3.53 9.21
C ALA A 70 14.33 3.68 7.68
N ALA A 71 15.02 2.75 7.03
CA ALA A 71 15.16 2.73 5.57
C ALA A 71 13.79 2.53 4.90
N ILE A 72 13.00 1.54 5.33
CA ILE A 72 11.65 1.28 4.82
C ILE A 72 10.76 2.51 5.02
N ALA A 73 10.77 3.12 6.21
CA ALA A 73 9.96 4.29 6.52
C ALA A 73 10.28 5.51 5.63
N LYS A 74 11.55 5.69 5.25
CA LYS A 74 11.98 6.81 4.39
C LYS A 74 11.72 6.57 2.91
N SER A 75 11.85 5.33 2.45
CA SER A 75 11.78 5.00 1.02
C SER A 75 10.38 4.63 0.54
N ALA A 76 9.54 4.04 1.39
CA ALA A 76 8.26 3.49 0.97
C ALA A 76 7.28 4.54 0.41
N LEU A 77 7.24 5.73 1.02
CA LEU A 77 6.35 6.79 0.58
C LEU A 77 6.75 7.36 -0.81
N PRO A 78 8.01 7.80 -1.03
CA PRO A 78 8.47 8.18 -2.37
C PRO A 78 8.27 7.07 -3.41
N LEU A 79 8.49 5.82 -3.03
CA LEU A 79 8.37 4.69 -3.96
C LEU A 79 6.92 4.44 -4.38
N GLY A 80 5.96 4.50 -3.45
CA GLY A 80 4.53 4.39 -3.76
C GLY A 80 4.03 5.54 -4.64
N PHE A 81 4.50 6.77 -4.38
CA PHE A 81 4.19 7.92 -5.24
C PHE A 81 4.83 7.82 -6.62
N ALA A 82 6.05 7.29 -6.74
CA ALA A 82 6.70 7.07 -8.02
C ALA A 82 5.91 6.06 -8.87
N ALA A 83 5.44 4.95 -8.27
CA ALA A 83 4.57 3.99 -8.94
C ALA A 83 3.23 4.62 -9.38
N ALA A 84 2.61 5.43 -8.52
CA ALA A 84 1.38 6.14 -8.84
C ALA A 84 1.57 7.11 -10.02
N ALA A 85 2.63 7.91 -9.99
CA ALA A 85 2.97 8.87 -11.05
C ALA A 85 3.25 8.16 -12.38
N TYR A 86 3.98 7.04 -12.37
CA TYR A 86 4.22 6.24 -13.56
C TYR A 86 2.92 5.71 -14.18
N THR A 87 2.00 5.23 -13.35
CA THR A 87 0.70 4.71 -13.80
C THR A 87 -0.16 5.82 -14.41
N LEU A 88 -0.20 7.01 -13.78
CA LEU A 88 -0.90 8.17 -14.32
C LEU A 88 -0.27 8.68 -15.63
N LEU A 89 1.06 8.68 -15.72
CA LEU A 89 1.77 9.05 -16.94
C LEU A 89 1.43 8.09 -18.09
N ALA A 90 1.47 6.78 -17.84
CA ALA A 90 1.08 5.77 -18.83
C ALA A 90 -0.39 5.96 -19.26
N GLY A 91 -1.29 6.27 -18.32
CA GLY A 91 -2.67 6.61 -18.61
C GLY A 91 -2.81 7.85 -19.49
N ALA A 92 -2.09 8.93 -19.18
CA ALA A 92 -2.10 10.17 -19.96
C ALA A 92 -1.57 9.95 -21.39
N VAL A 93 -0.49 9.17 -21.55
CA VAL A 93 0.04 8.76 -22.86
C VAL A 93 -1.00 7.94 -23.63
N GLY A 94 -1.70 7.02 -22.96
CA GLY A 94 -2.79 6.25 -23.56
C GLY A 94 -3.93 7.14 -24.07
N ILE A 95 -4.37 8.11 -23.26
CA ILE A 95 -5.40 9.08 -23.65
C ILE A 95 -4.96 9.89 -24.87
N ALA A 96 -3.71 10.38 -24.90
CA ALA A 96 -3.18 11.17 -26.00
C ALA A 96 -3.13 10.39 -27.32
N ASN A 97 -2.82 9.08 -27.25
CA ASN A 97 -2.69 8.23 -28.44
C ASN A 97 -4.03 7.70 -28.98
N LEU A 98 -5.11 7.75 -28.20
CA LEU A 98 -6.42 7.25 -28.64
C LEU A 98 -7.10 8.15 -29.68
N GLY A 99 -6.74 9.45 -29.74
CA GLY A 99 -7.35 10.41 -30.67
C GLY A 99 -8.83 10.71 -30.43
N VAL A 100 -9.46 10.07 -29.43
CA VAL A 100 -10.85 10.26 -29.00
C VAL A 100 -10.89 10.39 -27.48
N THR A 101 -11.83 11.18 -26.94
CA THR A 101 -11.98 11.33 -25.49
C THR A 101 -12.54 10.04 -24.88
N PRO A 102 -11.77 9.31 -24.06
CA PRO A 102 -12.26 8.09 -23.44
C PRO A 102 -13.26 8.39 -22.33
N SER A 103 -14.22 7.50 -22.13
CA SER A 103 -15.19 7.62 -21.04
C SER A 103 -14.56 7.26 -19.69
N LEU A 104 -15.07 7.83 -18.59
CA LEU A 104 -14.58 7.58 -17.23
C LEU A 104 -14.43 6.09 -16.84
N PRO A 105 -15.32 5.17 -17.23
CA PRO A 105 -15.16 3.74 -16.94
C PRO A 105 -13.91 3.11 -17.55
N ILE A 106 -13.40 3.65 -18.66
CA ILE A 106 -12.18 3.18 -19.32
C ILE A 106 -10.93 3.62 -18.54
N LEU A 107 -10.99 4.81 -17.91
CA LEU A 107 -9.89 5.37 -17.14
C LEU A 107 -9.87 4.90 -15.68
N ALA A 108 -11.02 4.48 -15.14
CA ALA A 108 -11.18 4.10 -13.74
C ALA A 108 -10.17 3.04 -13.25
N PRO A 109 -9.81 1.98 -14.00
CA PRO A 109 -8.83 0.99 -13.56
C PRO A 109 -7.43 1.58 -13.33
N GLY A 110 -6.94 2.42 -14.28
CA GLY A 110 -5.62 3.05 -14.16
C GLY A 110 -5.56 4.08 -13.04
N LEU A 111 -6.67 4.79 -12.82
CA LEU A 111 -6.79 5.71 -11.68
C LEU A 111 -6.78 4.96 -10.34
N ALA A 112 -7.51 3.85 -10.27
CA ALA A 112 -7.55 3.00 -9.08
C ALA A 112 -6.17 2.41 -8.77
N GLU A 113 -5.42 1.97 -9.79
CA GLU A 113 -4.05 1.47 -9.64
C GLU A 113 -3.12 2.55 -9.06
N ALA A 114 -3.16 3.76 -9.60
CA ALA A 114 -2.33 4.86 -9.12
C ALA A 114 -2.63 5.20 -7.65
N LEU A 115 -3.91 5.32 -7.29
CA LEU A 115 -4.34 5.62 -5.92
C LEU A 115 -3.95 4.49 -4.95
N MET A 116 -4.11 3.24 -5.38
CA MET A 116 -3.71 2.08 -4.59
C MET A 116 -2.21 2.07 -4.31
N MET A 117 -1.36 2.43 -5.28
CA MET A 117 0.09 2.52 -5.08
C MET A 117 0.48 3.64 -4.11
N ALA A 118 -0.16 4.80 -4.21
CA ALA A 118 0.03 5.88 -3.26
C ALA A 118 -0.37 5.45 -1.83
N MET A 119 -1.53 4.79 -1.68
CA MET A 119 -1.98 4.25 -0.39
C MET A 119 -1.04 3.19 0.15
N LEU A 120 -0.54 2.29 -0.69
CA LEU A 120 0.39 1.23 -0.27
C LEU A 120 1.72 1.82 0.22
N GLY A 121 2.24 2.86 -0.45
CA GLY A 121 3.42 3.60 0.00
C GLY A 121 3.21 4.28 1.37
N LEU A 122 2.07 4.94 1.55
CA LEU A 122 1.67 5.57 2.82
C LEU A 122 1.55 4.55 3.95
N LEU A 123 0.84 3.45 3.72
CA LEU A 123 0.64 2.40 4.72
C LEU A 123 1.97 1.76 5.12
N THR A 124 2.81 1.42 4.14
CA THR A 124 4.13 0.81 4.38
C THR A 124 5.04 1.74 5.19
N ALA A 125 5.08 3.03 4.83
CA ALA A 125 5.86 4.02 5.57
C ALA A 125 5.34 4.22 7.00
N GLY A 126 4.01 4.31 7.16
CA GLY A 126 3.36 4.47 8.47
C GLY A 126 3.61 3.28 9.39
N VAL A 127 3.42 2.06 8.90
CA VAL A 127 3.68 0.83 9.67
C VAL A 127 5.17 0.73 10.05
N ALA A 128 6.08 1.06 9.15
CA ALA A 128 7.50 1.07 9.46
C ALA A 128 7.86 2.12 10.53
N ARG A 129 7.29 3.35 10.47
CA ARG A 129 7.50 4.36 11.53
C ARG A 129 7.01 3.86 12.89
N LEU A 130 5.80 3.34 12.96
CA LEU A 130 5.23 2.79 14.20
C LEU A 130 6.08 1.63 14.75
N ALA A 131 6.53 0.73 13.89
CA ALA A 131 7.44 -0.36 14.28
C ALA A 131 8.77 0.16 14.84
N GLY A 132 9.28 1.24 14.26
CA GLY A 132 10.50 1.93 14.73
C GLY A 132 10.32 2.55 16.11
N GLU A 133 9.24 3.32 16.30
CA GLU A 133 8.92 3.96 17.58
C GLU A 133 8.73 2.93 18.71
N LEU A 134 7.97 1.86 18.44
CA LEU A 134 7.78 0.77 19.41
C LEU A 134 9.10 0.06 19.75
N SER A 135 10.00 -0.10 18.77
CA SER A 135 11.31 -0.68 19.01
C SER A 135 12.23 0.26 19.81
N GLN A 136 12.09 1.58 19.68
CA GLN A 136 12.87 2.56 20.43
C GLN A 136 12.42 2.63 21.90
N ARG A 137 11.11 2.82 22.15
CA ARG A 137 10.55 2.87 23.51
C ARG A 137 10.93 1.63 24.34
N ARG A 138 10.83 0.45 23.73
CA ARG A 138 11.22 -0.81 24.38
C ARG A 138 12.71 -0.86 24.77
N ARG A 139 13.60 -0.25 23.99
CA ARG A 139 15.04 -0.20 24.33
C ARG A 139 15.30 0.74 25.51
N GLU A 140 14.60 1.87 25.57
CA GLU A 140 14.67 2.82 26.68
C GLU A 140 14.22 2.15 27.99
N ASP A 141 13.12 1.39 27.96
CA ASP A 141 12.63 0.62 29.11
C ASP A 141 13.62 -0.45 29.61
N THR A 142 14.48 -0.99 28.73
CA THR A 142 15.46 -2.03 29.08
C THR A 142 16.79 -1.43 29.57
N GLY A 143 17.03 -0.14 29.33
CA GLY A 143 18.28 0.57 29.70
C GLY A 143 18.25 1.23 31.08
N LEU A 144 17.16 1.09 31.84
CA LEU A 144 16.98 1.61 33.20
C LEU A 144 17.15 0.52 34.29
N ALA A 145 17.89 -0.56 34.00
CA ALA A 145 18.19 -1.63 34.96
C ALA A 145 19.70 -1.73 35.22
#